data_AF-A0A2S6N6Y8-F1
#
_entry.id   AF-A0A2S6N6Y8-F1
#
_cell.length_a   1.000
_cell.length_b   1.000
_cell.length_c   1.000
_cell.angle_alpha   90.00
_cell.angle_beta   90.00
_cell.angle_gamma   90.00
#
_symmetry.space_group_name_H-M   'P 1'
#
loop_
_entity.id
_entity.type
_entity.pdbx_description
1 polymer ?
#
loop_
_entity_poly.entity_id
_entity_poly.type
_entity_poly.pdbx_seq_one_letter_code
_entity_poly.pdbx_strand_id
1 'polypeptide(L)'
;MARFIGTRPFRPVLHIDHPRWGQTVADLRDLALSAAHPRSRERFLALHEIAAGSCATAVAERTGRRAQTVMGWLHAYNEHGPEALTYQRTGGRPHLR
;
A
#
# COMPACT_ATOMS: atom_id res chain seq x y z
N MET A 1 24.84 7.91 34.55
CA MET A 1 23.69 8.54 33.88
C MET A 1 23.86 8.35 32.38
N ALA A 2 23.29 7.28 31.81
CA ALA A 2 23.55 6.87 30.43
C ALA A 2 22.71 7.71 29.45
N ARG A 3 23.37 8.39 28.50
CA ARG A 3 22.71 9.05 27.37
C ARG A 3 22.21 7.97 26.41
N PHE A 4 20.89 7.89 26.23
CA PHE A 4 20.31 7.16 25.12
C PHE A 4 20.72 7.85 23.81
N ILE A 5 21.66 7.22 23.10
CA ILE A 5 21.88 7.49 21.68
C ILE A 5 20.61 7.03 20.95
N GLY A 6 19.74 7.98 20.61
CA GLY A 6 18.60 7.72 19.75
C GLY A 6 19.11 7.31 18.38
N THR A 7 19.20 6.01 18.12
CA THR A 7 19.28 5.47 16.77
C THR A 7 18.04 5.95 16.04
N ARG A 8 18.19 6.95 15.17
CA ARG A 8 17.14 7.25 14.19
C ARG A 8 16.90 5.95 13.43
N PRO A 9 15.73 5.31 13.54
CA PRO A 9 15.49 4.11 12.76
C PRO A 9 15.66 4.50 11.30
N PHE A 10 16.46 3.73 10.57
CA PHE A 10 16.61 3.87 9.13
C PHE A 10 15.19 3.70 8.56
N ARG A 11 14.51 4.80 8.25
CA ARG A 11 13.23 4.72 7.54
C ARG A 11 13.58 4.21 6.15
N PRO A 12 13.13 3.01 5.75
CA PRO A 12 13.29 2.59 4.37
C PRO A 12 12.70 3.69 3.49
N VAL A 13 13.34 3.96 2.34
CA VAL A 13 12.86 4.97 1.37
C VAL A 13 11.41 4.70 0.94
N LEU A 14 10.91 3.47 1.16
CA LEU A 14 9.54 3.03 0.90
C LEU A 14 8.91 2.46 2.19
N HIS A 15 8.16 3.31 2.91
CA HIS A 15 7.40 2.94 4.12
C HIS A 15 5.92 3.30 3.94
N ILE A 16 5.01 2.49 4.48
CA ILE A 16 3.57 2.78 4.48
C ILE A 16 3.23 3.73 5.62
N ASP A 17 2.84 4.96 5.33
CA ASP A 17 2.50 5.96 6.35
C ASP A 17 1.07 5.77 6.89
N HIS A 18 0.78 4.57 7.39
CA HIS A 18 -0.51 4.27 8.01
C HIS A 18 -0.83 5.12 9.25
N PRO A 19 0.14 5.56 10.10
CA PRO A 19 -0.19 6.40 11.25
C PRO A 19 -0.74 7.77 10.85
N ARG A 20 -0.31 8.32 9.70
CA ARG A 20 -0.85 9.58 9.15
C ARG A 20 -2.37 9.52 8.92
N TRP A 21 -2.89 8.34 8.62
CA TRP A 21 -4.31 8.11 8.34
C TRP A 21 -5.06 7.53 9.54
N GLY A 22 -4.46 7.52 10.73
CA GLY A 22 -5.05 6.91 11.92
C GLY A 22 -5.23 5.39 11.82
N GLN A 23 -4.46 4.74 10.95
CA GLN A 23 -4.53 3.30 10.68
C GLN A 23 -3.35 2.57 11.31
N THR A 24 -3.54 1.28 11.52
CA THR A 24 -2.55 0.28 11.91
C THR A 24 -2.24 -0.66 10.75
N VAL A 25 -1.23 -1.51 10.90
CA VAL A 25 -0.94 -2.57 9.92
C VAL A 25 -2.10 -3.58 9.80
N ALA A 26 -2.86 -3.78 10.89
CA ALA A 26 -4.04 -4.65 10.89
C ALA A 26 -5.19 -4.04 10.07
N ASP A 27 -5.40 -2.72 10.16
CA ASP A 27 -6.46 -2.04 9.41
C ASP A 27 -6.28 -2.18 7.89
N LEU A 28 -5.03 -2.22 7.39
CA LEU A 28 -4.75 -2.50 5.98
C LEU A 28 -5.24 -3.89 5.55
N ARG A 29 -5.10 -4.88 6.43
CA ARG A 29 -5.61 -6.23 6.20
C ARG A 29 -7.14 -6.24 6.25
N ASP A 30 -7.75 -5.54 7.20
CA ASP A 30 -9.21 -5.49 7.32
C ASP A 30 -9.86 -4.77 6.13
N LEU A 31 -9.23 -3.71 5.63
CA LEU A 31 -9.61 -3.05 4.38
C LEU A 31 -9.51 -3.99 3.18
N ALA A 32 -8.45 -4.80 3.09
CA ALA A 32 -8.34 -5.81 2.05
C ALA A 32 -9.47 -6.86 2.12
N LEU A 33 -9.75 -7.38 3.31
CA LEU A 33 -10.78 -8.40 3.51
C LEU A 33 -12.19 -7.88 3.22
N SER A 34 -12.44 -6.61 3.54
CA SER A 34 -13.72 -5.93 3.32
C SER A 34 -13.88 -5.35 1.91
N ALA A 35 -12.80 -5.28 1.12
CA ALA A 35 -12.84 -4.69 -0.22
C ALA A 35 -13.74 -5.50 -1.17
N ALA A 36 -14.74 -4.81 -1.73
CA ALA A 36 -15.66 -5.38 -2.71
C ALA A 36 -14.99 -5.76 -4.04
N HIS A 37 -13.97 -5.00 -4.46
CA HIS A 37 -13.29 -5.23 -5.74
C HIS A 37 -11.94 -5.96 -5.57
N PRO A 38 -11.65 -7.02 -6.36
CA PRO A 38 -10.40 -7.78 -6.26
C PRO A 38 -9.13 -6.92 -6.40
N ARG A 39 -9.13 -5.90 -7.27
CA ARG A 39 -7.99 -4.97 -7.40
C ARG A 39 -7.75 -4.14 -6.14
N SER A 40 -8.78 -3.73 -5.42
CA SER A 40 -8.61 -3.02 -4.15
C SER A 40 -8.06 -3.94 -3.08
N ARG A 41 -8.59 -5.16 -3.01
CA ARG A 41 -8.07 -6.21 -2.13
C ARG A 41 -6.59 -6.48 -2.36
N GLU A 42 -6.17 -6.68 -3.62
CA GLU A 42 -4.77 -6.87 -4.00
C GLU A 42 -3.88 -5.73 -3.51
N ARG A 43 -4.30 -4.47 -3.75
CA ARG A 43 -3.54 -3.28 -3.34
C ARG A 43 -3.37 -3.19 -1.83
N PHE A 44 -4.45 -3.39 -1.07
CA PHE A 44 -4.39 -3.33 0.38
C PHE A 44 -3.56 -4.47 0.99
N LEU A 45 -3.63 -5.69 0.42
CA LEU A 45 -2.75 -6.79 0.83
C LEU A 45 -1.28 -6.45 0.54
N ALA A 46 -0.97 -5.92 -0.64
CA ALA A 46 0.40 -5.50 -0.97
C ALA A 46 0.96 -4.48 0.04
N LEU A 47 0.15 -3.51 0.47
CA LEU A 47 0.55 -2.53 1.49
C LEU A 47 0.70 -3.16 2.88
N HIS A 48 -0.23 -4.02 3.30
CA HIS A 48 -0.13 -4.75 4.57
C HIS A 48 1.20 -5.52 4.65
N GLU A 49 1.59 -6.17 3.57
CA GLU A 49 2.83 -6.95 3.50
C GLU A 49 4.09 -6.10 3.54
N ILE A 50 4.08 -4.93 2.88
CA ILE A 50 5.20 -3.97 2.97
C ILE A 50 5.29 -3.41 4.39
N ALA A 51 4.15 -3.06 5.00
CA ALA A 51 4.11 -2.59 6.37
C ALA A 51 4.56 -3.65 7.38
N ALA A 52 4.38 -4.94 7.06
CA ALA A 52 4.89 -6.07 7.84
C ALA A 52 6.37 -6.40 7.56
N GLY A 53 7.06 -5.65 6.70
CA GLY A 53 8.50 -5.76 6.46
C GLY A 53 8.92 -6.37 5.12
N SER A 54 7.98 -6.70 4.23
CA SER A 54 8.31 -7.11 2.86
C SER A 54 8.78 -5.93 2.00
N CYS A 55 9.53 -6.19 0.93
CA CYS A 55 9.90 -5.17 -0.05
C CYS A 55 8.98 -5.21 -1.27
N ALA A 56 8.88 -4.09 -2.01
CA ALA A 56 8.02 -3.98 -3.18
C ALA A 56 8.32 -5.02 -4.27
N THR A 57 9.59 -5.44 -4.42
CA THR A 57 9.99 -6.48 -5.39
C THR A 57 9.40 -7.84 -5.02
N ALA A 58 9.53 -8.28 -3.77
CA ALA A 58 9.00 -9.56 -3.32
C ALA A 58 7.46 -9.61 -3.38
N VAL A 59 6.79 -8.49 -3.11
CA VAL A 59 5.34 -8.36 -3.27
C VAL A 59 4.94 -8.41 -4.76
N ALA A 60 5.68 -7.72 -5.62
CA ALA A 60 5.42 -7.71 -7.05
C ALA A 60 5.54 -9.10 -7.69
N GLU A 61 6.55 -9.89 -7.30
CA GLU A 61 6.71 -11.28 -7.75
C GLU A 61 5.50 -12.15 -7.39
N ARG A 62 5.05 -12.10 -6.13
CA ARG A 62 3.92 -12.92 -5.66
C ARG A 62 2.56 -12.50 -6.24
N THR A 63 2.42 -11.23 -6.61
CA THR A 63 1.18 -10.69 -7.20
C THR A 63 1.19 -10.71 -8.74
N GLY A 64 2.29 -11.11 -9.39
CA GLY A 64 2.43 -11.03 -10.85
C GLY A 64 2.35 -9.58 -11.36
N ARG A 65 2.92 -8.64 -10.60
CA ARG A 65 2.96 -7.21 -10.92
C ARG A 65 4.39 -6.75 -11.15
N ARG A 66 4.56 -5.51 -11.61
CA ARG A 66 5.86 -4.84 -11.64
C ARG A 66 6.09 -4.13 -10.30
N ALA A 67 7.33 -4.10 -9.82
CA ALA A 67 7.68 -3.38 -8.60
C ALA A 67 7.25 -1.90 -8.64
N GLN A 68 7.37 -1.24 -9.79
CA GLN A 68 6.87 0.14 -9.99
C GLN A 68 5.36 0.28 -9.78
N THR A 69 4.57 -0.74 -10.10
CA THR A 69 3.13 -0.72 -9.85
C THR A 69 2.84 -0.74 -8.35
N VAL A 70 3.54 -1.58 -7.60
CA VAL A 70 3.42 -1.68 -6.15
C VAL A 70 3.89 -0.38 -5.48
N MET A 71 5.01 0.20 -5.93
CA MET A 71 5.46 1.51 -5.48
C MET A 71 4.44 2.61 -5.78
N GLY A 72 3.79 2.57 -6.94
CA GLY A 72 2.71 3.50 -7.28
C GLY A 72 1.53 3.42 -6.31
N TRP A 73 1.15 2.23 -5.87
CA TRP A 73 0.11 2.06 -4.84
C TRP A 73 0.54 2.63 -3.48
N LEU A 74 1.78 2.37 -3.07
CA LEU A 74 2.36 2.93 -1.85
C LEU A 74 2.34 4.46 -1.89
N HIS A 75 2.79 5.07 -2.98
CA HIS A 75 2.79 6.53 -3.14
C HIS A 75 1.38 7.10 -3.10
N ALA A 76 0.44 6.51 -3.85
CA ALA A 76 -0.95 6.93 -3.87
C ALA A 76 -1.60 6.88 -2.48
N TYR A 77 -1.33 5.82 -1.70
CA TYR A 77 -1.81 5.71 -0.33
C TYR A 77 -1.16 6.73 0.62
N ASN A 78 0.15 6.91 0.54
CA ASN A 78 0.83 7.88 1.41
C ASN A 78 0.37 9.32 1.13
N GLU A 79 0.04 9.63 -0.13
CA GLU A 79 -0.41 10.96 -0.55
C GLU A 79 -1.89 11.21 -0.27
N HIS A 80 -2.76 10.23 -0.57
CA HIS A 80 -4.21 10.42 -0.60
C HIS A 80 -5.01 9.46 0.30
N GLY A 81 -4.32 8.56 1.00
CA GLY A 81 -4.94 7.64 1.95
C GLY A 81 -5.59 6.42 1.32
N PRO A 82 -6.42 5.68 2.08
CA PRO A 82 -7.01 4.41 1.64
C PRO A 82 -7.92 4.56 0.42
N GLU A 83 -8.57 5.70 0.24
CA GLU A 83 -9.48 5.94 -0.88
C GLU A 83 -8.78 5.81 -2.24
N ALA A 84 -7.50 6.18 -2.34
CA ALA A 84 -6.74 6.07 -3.58
C ALA A 84 -6.48 4.62 -4.03
N LEU A 85 -6.67 3.64 -3.15
CA LEU A 85 -6.56 2.21 -3.48
C LEU A 85 -7.90 1.59 -3.84
N THR A 86 -9.01 2.30 -3.62
CA THR A 86 -10.32 1.86 -4.07
C THR A 86 -10.35 1.80 -5.60
N TYR A 87 -10.97 0.76 -6.13
CA TYR A 87 -11.09 0.59 -7.57
C TYR A 87 -12.20 1.50 -8.05
N GLN A 88 -11.81 2.57 -8.74
CA GLN A 88 -12.72 3.37 -9.54
C GLN A 88 -12.69 2.82 -10.97
N ARG A 89 -13.86 2.44 -11.49
CA ARG A 89 -14.00 2.10 -12.90
C ARG A 89 -13.79 3.38 -13.70
N THR A 90 -12.59 3.59 -14.24
CA THR A 90 -12.39 4.57 -15.30
C THR A 90 -13.17 4.08 -16.52
N GLY A 91 -14.20 4.83 -16.92
CA GLY A 91 -15.02 4.49 -18.07
C GLY A 91 -14.14 4.32 -19.31
N GLY A 92 -14.19 3.14 -19.93
CA GLY A 92 -13.64 2.97 -21.27
C GLY A 92 -14.41 3.87 -22.23
N ARG A 93 -13.71 4.48 -23.19
CA ARG A 93 -14.37 5.18 -24.30
C ARG A 93 -15.41 4.22 -24.90
N PRO A 94 -16.68 4.62 -25.07
CA PRO A 94 -17.61 3.82 -25.84
C PRO A 94 -16.97 3.60 -27.21
N HIS A 95 -16.81 2.33 -27.60
CA HIS A 95 -16.55 2.02 -29.00
C HIS A 95 -17.82 2.40 -29.76
N LEU A 96 -17.84 3.60 -30.37
CA LEU A 96 -18.86 3.96 -31.33
C LEU A 96 -18.71 2.97 -32.50
N ARG A 97 -19.71 2.09 -32.66
CA ARG A 97 -19.92 1.32 -33.88
C ARG A 97 -20.83 2.12 -34.81
#